data_AF-A0A4P9ZY93-F1
#
_entry.id   AF-A0A4P9ZY93-F1
#
_cell.length_a   1.000
_cell.length_b   1.000
_cell.length_c   1.000
_cell.angle_alpha   90.00
_cell.angle_beta   90.00
_cell.angle_gamma   90.00
#
_symmetry.space_group_name_H-M   'P 1'
#
loop_
_entity.id
_entity.type
_entity.pdbx_description
1 polymer ?
#
loop_
_entity_poly.entity_id
_entity_poly.type
_entity_poly.pdbx_seq_one_letter_code
_entity_poly.pdbx_strand_id
1 'polypeptide(L)'
;MNSAGSGPSATGHSENAWEAVREMVHKRIVTFIHLRRVVGSTQSLFFNTIIIPPEDMAAFYNNIRMRQRTHQFLTLGISLGPILDITNPNDFLKALSILMNEYHDYIAEGEKQRKKTFFRKSRTAEETLLLNASHTTGNNGLASINSNGSAPLGVANGPNHHAVSGTLSSSSPYAGHSSAGPSNSYYVFLPEGMDFNYLDVRHFPFDLDYIQTFDTLCEVICLVYNRLSDTINTLVESPALQDMITKIDGKFKKIIHLVLKELDELARQLIQDEFFTLGFCEATKTSMAIGSNSVPIWDNDV
;
A
#
# COMPACT_ATOMS: atom_id res chain seq x y z
N MET A 1 60.91 0.24 -39.84
CA MET A 1 60.58 1.20 -38.77
C MET A 1 59.10 1.53 -38.88
N ASN A 2 58.40 1.33 -37.77
CA ASN A 2 57.05 1.77 -37.39
C ASN A 2 55.82 1.13 -38.07
N SER A 3 55.36 0.03 -37.45
CA SER A 3 53.96 -0.40 -37.47
C SER A 3 53.13 0.50 -36.55
N ALA A 4 52.07 1.12 -37.08
CA ALA A 4 51.07 1.84 -36.29
C ALA A 4 50.08 0.83 -35.70
N GLY A 5 50.05 0.73 -34.37
CA GLY A 5 49.07 -0.04 -33.62
C GLY A 5 47.72 0.67 -33.58
N SER A 6 46.68 -0.03 -34.02
CA SER A 6 45.28 0.36 -33.87
C SER A 6 44.87 0.14 -32.41
N GLY A 7 44.48 1.20 -31.71
CA GLY A 7 43.90 1.10 -30.36
C GLY A 7 42.46 0.58 -30.40
N PRO A 8 41.98 -0.13 -29.36
CA PRO A 8 40.60 -0.60 -29.30
C PRO A 8 39.65 0.56 -28.99
N SER A 9 38.60 0.68 -29.81
CA SER A 9 37.53 1.67 -29.69
C SER A 9 36.68 1.43 -28.43
N ALA A 10 36.54 2.44 -27.58
CA ALA A 10 35.76 2.42 -26.34
C ALA A 10 34.24 2.63 -26.56
N THR A 11 33.65 2.05 -27.60
CA THR A 11 32.24 2.26 -27.99
C THR A 11 31.27 1.16 -27.51
N GLY A 12 31.76 0.07 -26.92
CA GLY A 12 30.93 -1.10 -26.55
C GLY A 12 30.18 -1.03 -25.21
N HIS A 13 30.35 0.02 -24.40
CA HIS A 13 29.73 0.06 -23.06
C HIS A 13 28.30 0.64 -23.05
N SER A 14 27.96 1.54 -23.99
CA SER A 14 26.65 2.21 -24.02
C SER A 14 25.56 1.37 -24.68
N GLU A 15 25.89 0.60 -25.72
CA GLU A 15 24.92 -0.23 -26.47
C GLU A 15 24.37 -1.36 -25.57
N ASN A 16 25.25 -2.01 -24.81
CA ASN A 16 24.88 -3.04 -23.81
C ASN A 16 23.95 -2.48 -22.71
N ALA A 17 24.06 -1.19 -22.39
CA ALA A 17 23.31 -0.58 -21.30
C ALA A 17 21.83 -0.39 -21.67
N TRP A 18 21.54 -0.06 -22.93
CA TRP A 18 20.17 0.06 -23.44
C TRP A 18 19.51 -1.28 -23.68
N GLU A 19 20.27 -2.27 -24.11
CA GLU A 19 19.79 -3.64 -24.18
C GLU A 19 19.33 -4.14 -22.80
N ALA A 20 20.09 -3.85 -21.74
CA ALA A 20 19.69 -4.17 -20.37
C ALA A 20 18.38 -3.46 -19.95
N VAL A 21 18.17 -2.20 -20.36
CA VAL A 21 16.91 -1.47 -20.09
C VAL A 21 15.73 -2.10 -20.84
N ARG A 22 15.90 -2.45 -22.11
CA ARG A 22 14.88 -3.15 -22.92
C ARG A 22 14.52 -4.49 -22.31
N GLU A 23 15.52 -5.28 -21.94
CA GLU A 23 15.34 -6.58 -21.30
C GLU A 23 14.63 -6.43 -19.94
N MET A 24 15.01 -5.43 -19.15
CA MET A 24 14.35 -5.11 -17.88
C MET A 24 12.86 -4.80 -18.09
N VAL A 25 12.51 -3.92 -19.03
CA VAL A 25 11.11 -3.58 -19.35
C VAL A 25 10.33 -4.83 -19.75
N HIS A 26 10.90 -5.67 -20.62
CA HIS A 26 10.25 -6.92 -21.03
C HIS A 26 10.02 -7.87 -19.85
N LYS A 27 11.05 -8.10 -19.02
CA LYS A 27 10.95 -8.94 -17.82
C LYS A 27 9.90 -8.42 -16.84
N ARG A 28 9.72 -7.09 -16.72
CA ARG A 28 8.70 -6.49 -15.87
C ARG A 28 7.29 -6.75 -16.37
N ILE A 29 7.05 -6.61 -17.68
CA ILE A 29 5.76 -6.96 -18.29
C ILE A 29 5.42 -8.42 -17.99
N VAL A 30 6.36 -9.34 -18.22
CA VAL A 30 6.18 -10.77 -17.91
C VAL A 30 5.89 -10.99 -16.43
N THR A 31 6.60 -10.28 -15.53
CA THR A 31 6.40 -10.38 -14.09
C THR A 31 4.99 -9.94 -13.67
N PHE A 32 4.51 -8.80 -14.14
CA PHE A 32 3.16 -8.31 -13.82
C PHE A 32 2.07 -9.19 -14.43
N ILE A 33 2.26 -9.72 -15.64
CA ILE A 33 1.36 -10.72 -16.22
C ILE A 33 1.31 -11.99 -15.34
N HIS A 34 2.46 -12.44 -14.84
CA HIS A 34 2.50 -13.60 -13.95
C HIS A 34 1.76 -13.34 -12.64
N LEU A 35 2.03 -12.21 -11.98
CA LEU A 35 1.32 -11.81 -10.76
C LEU A 35 -0.19 -11.73 -10.99
N ARG A 36 -0.61 -11.16 -12.12
CA ARG A 36 -2.01 -11.11 -12.54
C ARG A 36 -2.62 -12.50 -12.67
N ARG A 37 -1.92 -13.43 -13.30
CA ARG A 37 -2.40 -14.82 -13.45
C ARG A 37 -2.49 -15.54 -12.11
N VAL A 38 -1.51 -15.38 -11.23
CA VAL A 38 -1.52 -16.00 -9.90
C VAL A 38 -2.68 -15.47 -9.05
N VAL A 39 -2.93 -14.16 -9.11
CA VAL A 39 -3.95 -13.51 -8.27
C VAL A 39 -5.36 -13.60 -8.86
N GLY A 40 -5.49 -13.52 -10.19
CA GLY A 40 -6.77 -13.44 -10.89
C GLY A 40 -7.26 -14.75 -11.53
N SER A 41 -6.45 -15.82 -11.53
CA SER A 41 -6.83 -17.12 -12.11
C SER A 41 -6.75 -18.23 -11.08
N THR A 42 -7.73 -19.14 -11.10
CA THR A 42 -7.83 -20.28 -10.17
C THR A 42 -6.86 -21.42 -10.50
N GLN A 43 -6.19 -21.38 -11.65
CA GLN A 43 -5.36 -22.48 -12.16
C GLN A 43 -3.89 -22.12 -12.36
N SER A 44 -3.49 -20.88 -12.05
CA SER A 44 -2.12 -20.46 -12.24
C SER A 44 -1.26 -20.88 -11.06
N LEU A 45 -0.17 -21.60 -11.35
CA LEU A 45 0.83 -21.95 -10.35
C LEU A 45 1.67 -20.73 -9.96
N PHE A 46 1.82 -20.50 -8.66
CA PHE A 46 2.85 -19.63 -8.12
C PHE A 46 4.21 -20.33 -8.24
N PHE A 47 5.14 -19.71 -8.99
CA PHE A 47 6.46 -20.25 -9.32
C PHE A 47 6.46 -21.72 -9.81
N ASN A 48 5.45 -22.13 -10.56
CA ASN A 48 5.28 -23.52 -11.04
C ASN A 48 5.29 -24.58 -9.91
N THR A 49 5.00 -24.17 -8.67
CA THR A 49 5.16 -25.03 -7.49
C THR A 49 3.80 -25.33 -6.85
N ILE A 50 3.00 -24.31 -6.57
CA ILE A 50 1.73 -24.46 -5.85
C ILE A 50 0.65 -23.55 -6.43
N ILE A 51 -0.60 -24.02 -6.47
CA ILE A 51 -1.76 -23.19 -6.77
C ILE A 51 -2.22 -22.58 -5.45
N ILE A 52 -2.42 -21.26 -5.42
CA ILE A 52 -2.97 -20.57 -4.26
C ILE A 52 -4.49 -20.49 -4.46
N PRO A 53 -5.31 -21.19 -3.67
CA PRO A 53 -6.76 -21.14 -3.83
C PRO A 53 -7.32 -19.74 -3.59
N PRO A 54 -8.35 -19.29 -4.33
CA PRO A 54 -8.95 -17.97 -4.16
C PRO A 54 -9.47 -17.72 -2.74
N GLU A 55 -9.98 -18.75 -2.07
CA GLU A 55 -10.47 -18.71 -0.69
C GLU A 55 -9.35 -18.37 0.31
N ASP A 56 -8.19 -19.03 0.19
CA ASP A 56 -7.04 -18.80 1.04
C ASP A 56 -6.45 -17.42 0.79
N MET A 57 -6.46 -16.99 -0.47
CA MET A 57 -6.04 -15.65 -0.86
C MET A 57 -6.97 -14.58 -0.26
N ALA A 58 -8.28 -14.73 -0.41
CA ALA A 58 -9.27 -13.83 0.17
C ALA A 58 -9.14 -13.77 1.70
N ALA A 59 -8.94 -14.91 2.36
CA ALA A 59 -8.73 -14.98 3.81
C ALA A 59 -7.43 -14.27 4.23
N PHE A 60 -6.31 -14.55 3.55
CA PHE A 60 -5.01 -13.96 3.84
C PHE A 60 -5.01 -12.44 3.71
N TYR A 61 -5.66 -11.92 2.67
CA TYR A 61 -5.72 -10.49 2.41
C TYR A 61 -6.88 -9.76 3.12
N ASN A 62 -7.77 -10.45 3.84
CA ASN A 62 -8.85 -9.81 4.60
C ASN A 62 -8.36 -9.23 5.93
N ASN A 63 -7.60 -8.14 5.88
CA ASN A 63 -7.12 -7.44 7.07
C ASN A 63 -6.98 -5.92 6.87
N ILE A 64 -6.87 -5.18 7.98
CA ILE A 64 -6.79 -3.70 7.98
C ILE A 64 -5.61 -3.18 7.15
N ARG A 65 -4.47 -3.88 7.17
CA ARG A 65 -3.28 -3.50 6.41
C ARG A 65 -3.56 -3.56 4.91
N MET A 66 -4.30 -4.55 4.45
CA MET A 66 -4.68 -4.66 3.04
C MET A 66 -5.72 -3.63 2.64
N ARG A 67 -6.73 -3.35 3.48
CA ARG A 67 -7.70 -2.28 3.19
C ARG A 67 -7.01 -0.94 2.91
N GLN A 68 -6.05 -0.56 3.76
CA GLN A 68 -5.26 0.65 3.54
C GLN A 68 -4.46 0.58 2.24
N ARG A 69 -3.87 -0.58 1.94
CA ARG A 69 -3.10 -0.77 0.71
C ARG A 69 -3.96 -0.75 -0.55
N THR A 70 -5.18 -1.27 -0.49
CA THR A 70 -6.14 -1.22 -1.60
C THR A 70 -6.36 0.23 -2.04
N HIS A 71 -6.52 1.15 -1.08
CA HIS A 71 -6.61 2.57 -1.40
C HIS A 71 -5.33 3.12 -2.03
N GLN A 72 -4.15 2.76 -1.53
CA GLN A 72 -2.87 3.19 -2.12
C GLN A 72 -2.75 2.71 -3.58
N PHE A 73 -3.06 1.44 -3.83
CA PHE A 73 -3.04 0.86 -5.17
C PHE A 73 -4.05 1.51 -6.11
N LEU A 74 -5.25 1.79 -5.62
CA LEU A 74 -6.26 2.51 -6.40
C LEU A 74 -5.83 3.94 -6.73
N THR A 75 -5.28 4.67 -5.76
CA THR A 75 -4.74 6.04 -5.98
C THR A 75 -3.72 6.03 -7.10
N LEU A 76 -2.76 5.09 -7.09
CA LEU A 76 -1.78 4.97 -8.17
C LEU A 76 -2.46 4.63 -9.51
N GLY A 77 -3.35 3.64 -9.52
CA GLY A 77 -4.02 3.18 -10.74
C GLY A 77 -4.82 4.28 -11.43
N ILE A 78 -5.60 5.05 -10.67
CA ILE A 78 -6.38 6.19 -11.19
C ILE A 78 -5.43 7.28 -11.73
N SER A 79 -4.38 7.61 -10.97
CA SER A 79 -3.44 8.66 -11.36
C SER A 79 -2.63 8.32 -12.61
N LEU A 80 -2.38 7.04 -12.88
CA LEU A 80 -1.67 6.59 -14.08
C LEU A 80 -2.50 6.75 -15.37
N GLY A 81 -3.83 6.75 -15.29
CA GLY A 81 -4.71 6.86 -16.45
C GLY A 81 -4.43 8.10 -17.30
N PRO A 82 -4.57 9.33 -16.75
CA PRO A 82 -4.29 10.57 -17.48
C PRO A 82 -2.83 10.69 -17.97
N ILE A 83 -1.88 10.05 -17.26
CA ILE A 83 -0.47 10.04 -17.68
C ILE A 83 -0.31 9.24 -18.98
N LEU A 84 -0.99 8.10 -19.11
CA LEU A 84 -0.92 7.25 -20.30
C LEU A 84 -1.48 7.94 -21.55
N ASP A 85 -2.41 8.89 -21.39
CA ASP A 85 -2.99 9.67 -22.48
C ASP A 85 -2.02 10.73 -23.06
N ILE A 86 -0.89 11.00 -22.39
CA ILE A 86 0.11 11.97 -22.87
C ILE A 86 0.76 11.45 -24.15
N THR A 87 0.50 12.17 -25.26
CA THR A 87 0.97 11.78 -26.59
C THR A 87 2.49 11.96 -26.75
N ASN A 88 3.06 13.04 -26.20
CA ASN A 88 4.48 13.31 -26.31
C ASN A 88 5.30 12.38 -25.40
N PRO A 89 6.23 11.57 -25.94
CA PRO A 89 6.99 10.60 -25.16
C PRO A 89 7.89 11.22 -24.07
N ASN A 90 8.42 12.43 -24.30
CA ASN A 90 9.25 13.11 -23.29
C ASN A 90 8.40 13.62 -22.13
N ASP A 91 7.22 14.18 -22.43
CA ASP A 91 6.33 14.72 -21.40
C ASP A 91 5.67 13.59 -20.60
N PHE A 92 5.33 12.48 -21.27
CA PHE A 92 4.88 11.25 -20.63
C PHE A 92 5.88 10.78 -19.57
N LEU A 93 7.17 10.65 -19.93
CA LEU A 93 8.20 10.19 -19.00
C LEU A 93 8.41 11.13 -17.82
N LYS A 94 8.43 12.44 -18.07
CA LYS A 94 8.56 13.44 -17.00
C LYS A 94 7.37 13.37 -16.04
N ALA A 95 6.15 13.34 -16.57
CA ALA A 95 4.94 13.27 -15.77
C ALA A 95 4.87 11.96 -14.97
N LEU A 96 5.19 10.83 -15.60
CA LEU A 96 5.29 9.53 -14.92
C LEU A 96 6.34 9.54 -13.81
N SER A 97 7.51 10.14 -14.04
CA SER A 97 8.56 10.26 -13.03
C SER A 97 8.09 11.05 -11.81
N ILE A 98 7.43 12.19 -12.04
CA ILE A 98 6.86 13.06 -11.00
C ILE A 98 5.76 12.33 -10.24
N LEU A 99 4.76 11.77 -10.92
CA LEU A 99 3.68 11.00 -10.30
C LEU A 99 4.23 9.89 -9.39
N MET A 100 5.21 9.14 -9.88
CA MET A 100 5.78 8.06 -9.10
C MET A 100 6.56 8.58 -7.87
N ASN A 101 7.10 9.80 -7.89
CA ASN A 101 7.70 10.43 -6.69
C ASN A 101 6.59 10.82 -5.70
N GLU A 102 5.57 11.52 -6.18
CA GLU A 102 4.41 11.95 -5.39
C GLU A 102 3.75 10.75 -4.68
N TYR A 103 3.54 9.66 -5.40
CA TYR A 103 2.98 8.42 -4.84
C TYR A 103 3.85 7.83 -3.72
N HIS A 104 5.17 7.83 -3.90
CA HIS A 104 6.10 7.33 -2.89
C HIS A 104 6.10 8.20 -1.63
N ASP A 105 6.08 9.52 -1.80
CA ASP A 105 6.04 10.48 -0.70
C ASP A 105 4.72 10.40 0.06
N TYR A 106 3.60 10.21 -0.66
CA TYR A 106 2.29 9.96 -0.08
C TYR A 106 2.28 8.71 0.82
N ILE A 107 2.85 7.59 0.36
CA ILE A 107 2.97 6.38 1.19
C ILE A 107 3.83 6.64 2.43
N ALA A 108 4.97 7.30 2.26
CA ALA A 108 5.92 7.56 3.35
C ALA A 108 5.33 8.47 4.45
N GLU A 109 4.55 9.48 4.06
CA GLU A 109 3.90 10.37 5.04
C GLU A 109 2.76 9.67 5.78
N GLY A 110 1.98 8.83 5.09
CA GLY A 110 0.98 7.97 5.71
C GLY A 110 1.57 7.09 6.83
N GLU A 111 2.79 6.59 6.68
CA GLU A 111 3.47 5.82 7.73
C GLU A 111 3.94 6.67 8.91
N LYS A 112 4.41 7.90 8.69
CA LYS A 112 4.88 8.80 9.76
C LYS A 112 3.74 9.25 10.66
N GLN A 113 2.56 9.56 10.10
CA GLN A 113 1.38 9.93 10.87
C GLN A 113 0.91 8.78 11.79
N ARG A 114 1.04 7.54 11.34
CA ARG A 114 0.79 6.36 12.18
C ARG A 114 1.74 6.35 13.39
N LYS A 115 3.04 6.51 13.18
CA LYS A 115 4.04 6.53 14.27
C LYS A 115 3.74 7.63 15.31
N LYS A 116 3.29 8.82 14.88
CA LYS A 116 2.89 9.91 15.77
C LYS A 116 1.63 9.59 16.59
N THR A 117 0.67 8.88 16.01
CA THR A 117 -0.60 8.52 16.66
C THR A 117 -0.42 7.42 17.71
N PHE A 118 0.45 6.43 17.45
CA PHE A 118 0.75 5.37 18.41
C PHE A 118 1.56 5.88 19.63
N PHE A 119 2.46 6.85 19.44
CA PHE A 119 3.23 7.46 20.54
C PHE A 119 2.40 8.31 21.51
N ARG A 120 1.20 8.74 21.10
CA ARG A 120 0.27 9.47 21.99
C ARG A 120 -0.56 8.52 22.86
N LYS A 121 -0.81 7.29 22.40
CA LYS A 121 -1.66 6.31 23.11
C LYS A 121 -0.96 5.63 24.29
N SER A 122 0.38 5.61 24.33
CA SER A 122 1.13 5.07 25.47
C SER A 122 1.29 6.06 26.64
N ARG A 123 1.01 7.36 26.43
CA ARG A 123 1.22 8.39 27.45
C ARG A 123 -0.03 8.73 28.26
N THR A 124 -1.20 8.22 27.86
CA THR A 124 -2.50 8.47 28.52
C THR A 124 -3.02 7.29 29.35
N ALA A 125 -2.31 6.15 29.38
CA ALA A 125 -2.76 4.97 30.10
C ALA A 125 -2.45 4.97 31.62
N GLU A 126 -1.61 5.89 32.11
CA GLU A 126 -1.28 5.99 33.54
C GLU A 126 -2.13 7.01 34.33
N GLU A 127 -2.93 7.85 33.67
CA GLU A 127 -3.69 8.92 34.35
C GLU A 127 -5.19 8.60 34.54
N THR A 128 -5.64 7.40 34.16
CA THR A 128 -7.06 6.96 34.30
C THR A 128 -7.26 5.80 35.29
N LEU A 129 -6.31 5.55 36.21
CA LEU A 129 -6.43 4.51 37.25
C LEU A 129 -6.36 5.03 38.70
N LEU A 130 -6.49 6.34 38.93
CA LEU A 130 -6.47 6.92 40.29
C LEU A 130 -7.62 7.89 40.59
N LEU A 131 -8.79 7.73 39.96
CA LEU A 131 -10.00 8.48 40.34
C LEU A 131 -11.24 7.59 40.26
N ASN A 132 -11.35 6.66 41.20
CA ASN A 132 -12.65 6.13 41.66
C ASN A 132 -12.48 5.48 43.04
N ALA A 133 -12.17 6.32 44.02
CA ALA A 133 -12.38 5.99 45.42
C ALA A 133 -12.90 7.23 46.17
N SER A 134 -13.95 7.00 46.96
CA SER A 134 -14.42 7.80 48.10
C SER A 134 -15.15 9.12 47.85
N HIS A 135 -16.49 9.02 47.80
CA HIS A 135 -17.41 10.03 48.30
C HIS A 135 -17.97 9.57 49.66
N THR A 136 -17.55 10.17 50.78
CA THR A 136 -18.39 10.43 51.97
C THR A 136 -17.81 11.58 52.80
N THR A 137 -18.58 12.68 52.87
CA THR A 137 -18.93 13.50 54.05
C THR A 137 -17.87 13.83 55.11
N GLY A 138 -17.64 15.14 55.36
CA GLY A 138 -17.20 15.60 56.69
C GLY A 138 -16.41 16.92 56.75
N ASN A 139 -17.14 18.03 56.90
CA ASN A 139 -16.92 19.18 57.81
C ASN A 139 -15.55 19.87 58.05
N ASN A 140 -15.67 21.21 58.13
CA ASN A 140 -14.97 22.21 58.98
C ASN A 140 -13.65 22.88 58.54
N GLY A 141 -13.70 24.23 58.53
CA GLY A 141 -12.57 25.15 58.79
C GLY A 141 -12.19 26.05 57.59
N LEU A 142 -12.66 27.30 57.46
CA LEU A 142 -12.32 28.56 58.17
C LEU A 142 -11.27 29.44 57.45
N ALA A 143 -11.66 30.71 57.18
CA ALA A 143 -10.90 31.93 56.82
C ALA A 143 -10.26 31.98 55.40
N SER A 144 -10.15 33.09 54.65
CA SER A 144 -10.22 34.55 54.89
C SER A 144 -10.35 35.26 53.49
N ILE A 145 -11.19 36.29 53.27
CA ILE A 145 -10.87 37.75 53.18
C ILE A 145 -9.74 38.08 52.16
N ASN A 146 -9.79 39.02 51.20
CA ASN A 146 -10.75 40.00 50.67
C ASN A 146 -10.11 40.69 49.42
N SER A 147 -10.99 41.28 48.58
CA SER A 147 -10.86 42.54 47.79
C SER A 147 -9.66 42.84 46.88
N ASN A 148 -9.99 43.07 45.60
CA ASN A 148 -9.96 44.36 44.87
C ASN A 148 -10.22 44.04 43.38
N GLY A 149 -11.27 44.42 42.67
CA GLY A 149 -12.02 45.68 42.70
C GLY A 149 -11.62 46.50 41.46
N SER A 150 -12.42 46.47 40.39
CA SER A 150 -12.81 47.61 39.51
C SER A 150 -13.27 47.15 38.12
N ALA A 151 -14.56 47.34 37.83
CA ALA A 151 -15.13 47.48 36.48
C ALA A 151 -15.07 48.97 36.05
N PRO A 152 -15.32 49.31 34.77
CA PRO A 152 -16.71 49.55 34.31
C PRO A 152 -16.95 48.95 32.90
N LEU A 153 -18.10 48.35 32.57
CA LEU A 153 -19.45 48.90 32.31
C LEU A 153 -19.55 49.98 31.22
N GLY A 154 -20.33 49.66 30.17
CA GLY A 154 -20.74 50.56 29.07
C GLY A 154 -21.29 49.75 27.89
N VAL A 155 -22.47 49.15 27.99
CA VAL A 155 -23.81 49.68 27.61
C VAL A 155 -24.15 49.50 26.11
N ALA A 156 -25.37 48.98 25.93
CA ALA A 156 -26.03 48.51 24.71
C ALA A 156 -26.45 49.60 23.71
N ASN A 157 -26.75 49.16 22.48
CA ASN A 157 -27.75 49.61 21.48
C ASN A 157 -27.22 49.21 20.08
N GLY A 158 -27.93 48.72 19.07
CA GLY A 158 -29.33 48.46 18.72
C GLY A 158 -29.32 47.85 17.28
N PRO A 159 -30.47 47.55 16.65
CA PRO A 159 -30.56 46.79 15.40
C PRO A 159 -30.75 47.68 14.15
N ASN A 160 -30.24 47.28 12.96
CA ASN A 160 -30.89 47.38 11.63
C ASN A 160 -29.97 47.20 10.37
N HIS A 161 -30.48 46.38 9.43
CA HIS A 161 -30.57 46.49 7.95
C HIS A 161 -29.36 46.52 6.96
N HIS A 162 -29.50 45.63 5.95
CA HIS A 162 -29.17 45.72 4.50
C HIS A 162 -27.73 46.00 4.00
N ALA A 163 -27.16 45.03 3.27
CA ALA A 163 -26.66 45.24 1.91
C ALA A 163 -26.56 43.90 1.15
N VAL A 164 -27.27 43.83 0.02
CA VAL A 164 -27.10 42.82 -1.02
C VAL A 164 -26.01 43.31 -1.97
N SER A 165 -25.03 42.48 -2.32
CA SER A 165 -24.26 42.63 -3.55
C SER A 165 -23.65 41.29 -3.90
N GLY A 166 -24.12 40.73 -5.01
CA GLY A 166 -23.64 39.47 -5.56
C GLY A 166 -22.37 39.70 -6.39
N THR A 167 -21.40 38.82 -6.18
CA THR A 167 -20.38 38.51 -7.17
C THR A 167 -20.27 36.99 -7.25
N LEU A 168 -20.72 36.47 -8.38
CA LEU A 168 -20.59 35.08 -8.77
C LEU A 168 -19.12 34.79 -9.08
N SER A 169 -18.53 33.88 -8.33
CA SER A 169 -17.35 33.12 -8.76
C SER A 169 -17.51 31.71 -8.22
N SER A 170 -17.58 30.78 -9.17
CA SER A 170 -17.79 29.35 -9.02
C SER A 170 -16.81 28.71 -8.03
N SER A 171 -17.28 28.42 -6.82
CA SER A 171 -16.63 27.53 -5.87
C SER A 171 -17.42 26.21 -5.80
N SER A 172 -16.68 25.12 -5.93
CA SER A 172 -17.16 23.74 -5.87
C SER A 172 -17.99 23.48 -4.60
N PRO A 173 -19.20 22.90 -4.70
CA PRO A 173 -20.11 22.78 -3.57
C PRO A 173 -19.92 21.43 -2.86
N TYR A 174 -18.89 21.26 -2.02
CA TYR A 174 -18.85 20.17 -1.04
C TYR A 174 -17.95 20.53 0.16
N ALA A 175 -18.39 21.50 0.95
CA ALA A 175 -17.94 21.67 2.33
C ALA A 175 -19.04 21.14 3.26
N GLY A 176 -19.09 19.81 3.40
CA GLY A 176 -20.00 19.11 4.31
C GLY A 176 -19.33 18.84 5.64
N HIS A 177 -19.70 19.61 6.67
CA HIS A 177 -19.53 19.18 8.05
C HIS A 177 -20.33 17.89 8.29
N SER A 178 -19.70 16.86 8.84
CA SER A 178 -20.42 15.71 9.40
C SER A 178 -19.63 15.11 10.55
N SER A 179 -20.14 15.42 11.75
CA SER A 179 -20.31 14.56 12.93
C SER A 179 -19.36 13.37 13.12
N ALA A 180 -18.64 13.43 14.25
CA ALA A 180 -17.93 12.32 14.86
C ALA A 180 -18.83 11.07 15.03
N GLY A 181 -18.56 10.04 14.23
CA GLY A 181 -18.96 8.65 14.47
C GLY A 181 -17.77 7.85 15.04
N PRO A 182 -18.02 6.74 15.75
CA PRO A 182 -16.97 6.03 16.46
C PRO A 182 -16.04 5.26 15.51
N SER A 183 -14.77 5.68 15.47
CA SER A 183 -13.55 4.87 15.36
C SER A 183 -13.51 3.74 14.29
N ASN A 184 -13.52 4.09 13.01
CA ASN A 184 -12.86 3.26 11.97
C ASN A 184 -12.54 4.07 10.69
N SER A 185 -11.88 5.23 10.85
CA SER A 185 -11.43 6.01 9.69
C SER A 185 -10.18 5.38 9.08
N TYR A 186 -10.38 4.41 8.17
CA TYR A 186 -9.33 3.81 7.35
C TYR A 186 -8.69 4.82 6.36
N TYR A 187 -9.27 6.00 6.26
CA TYR A 187 -8.79 7.07 5.43
C TYR A 187 -7.55 7.71 6.03
N VAL A 188 -6.45 7.69 5.28
CA VAL A 188 -5.32 8.57 5.52
C VAL A 188 -5.86 9.98 5.33
N PHE A 189 -6.13 10.68 6.43
CA PHE A 189 -6.46 12.09 6.40
C PHE A 189 -5.25 12.79 5.76
N LEU A 190 -5.40 13.26 4.52
CA LEU A 190 -4.37 14.05 3.88
C LEU A 190 -4.15 15.27 4.78
N PRO A 191 -2.91 15.56 5.20
CA PRO A 191 -2.62 16.82 5.85
C PRO A 191 -3.08 17.95 4.93
N GLU A 192 -3.83 18.91 5.47
CA GLU A 192 -4.17 20.14 4.75
C GLU A 192 -2.85 20.75 4.22
N GLY A 193 -2.70 20.84 2.89
CA GLY A 193 -1.55 21.46 2.23
C GLY A 193 -0.59 20.56 1.44
N MET A 194 -0.91 19.28 1.20
CA MET A 194 -0.18 18.47 0.20
C MET A 194 -0.77 18.71 -1.20
N ASP A 195 -0.16 19.63 -1.95
CA ASP A 195 -0.52 19.86 -3.36
C ASP A 195 0.25 18.89 -4.25
N PHE A 196 -0.45 17.93 -4.86
CA PHE A 196 0.11 17.01 -5.85
C PHE A 196 -0.18 17.49 -7.27
N ASN A 197 0.75 17.30 -8.20
CA ASN A 197 0.58 17.69 -9.59
C ASN A 197 -0.20 16.62 -10.38
N TYR A 198 0.13 15.34 -10.15
CA TYR A 198 -0.44 14.23 -10.91
C TYR A 198 -1.11 13.19 -10.02
N LEU A 199 -0.76 13.13 -8.72
CA LEU A 199 -1.38 12.18 -7.80
C LEU A 199 -2.80 12.61 -7.43
N ASP A 200 -3.78 11.81 -7.85
CA ASP A 200 -5.20 12.01 -7.56
C ASP A 200 -5.65 11.08 -6.42
N VAL A 201 -5.81 11.66 -5.23
CA VAL A 201 -6.24 10.93 -4.03
C VAL A 201 -7.75 11.08 -3.86
N ARG A 202 -8.49 10.05 -4.27
CA ARG A 202 -9.96 10.00 -4.12
C ARG A 202 -10.40 9.19 -2.90
N HIS A 203 -11.50 9.63 -2.31
CA HIS A 203 -12.16 8.94 -1.21
C HIS A 203 -13.41 8.22 -1.70
N PHE A 204 -13.51 6.92 -1.40
CA PHE A 204 -14.66 6.09 -1.76
C PHE A 204 -15.40 5.66 -0.50
N PRO A 205 -16.76 5.73 -0.46
CA PRO A 205 -17.54 5.45 0.75
C PRO A 205 -17.80 3.95 1.01
N PHE A 206 -17.07 3.05 0.35
CA PHE A 206 -17.23 1.60 0.45
C PHE A 206 -15.88 0.89 0.51
N ASP A 207 -15.89 -0.32 1.08
CA ASP A 207 -14.70 -1.17 1.13
C ASP A 207 -14.37 -1.70 -0.28
N LEU A 208 -13.11 -1.58 -0.67
CA LEU A 208 -12.60 -2.08 -1.95
C LEU A 208 -11.99 -3.47 -1.78
N ASP A 209 -12.21 -4.34 -2.77
CA ASP A 209 -11.56 -5.65 -2.81
C ASP A 209 -10.09 -5.51 -3.22
N TYR A 210 -9.20 -6.09 -2.41
CA TYR A 210 -7.75 -5.98 -2.61
C TYR A 210 -7.30 -6.72 -3.87
N ILE A 211 -7.81 -7.94 -4.09
CA ILE A 211 -7.43 -8.82 -5.20
C ILE A 211 -7.80 -8.16 -6.53
N GLN A 212 -9.04 -7.71 -6.68
CA GLN A 212 -9.52 -7.03 -7.87
C GLN A 212 -8.81 -5.70 -8.12
N THR A 213 -8.55 -4.91 -7.06
CA THR A 213 -7.82 -3.65 -7.20
C THR A 213 -6.36 -3.90 -7.60
N PHE A 214 -5.73 -4.95 -7.10
CA PHE A 214 -4.37 -5.31 -7.48
C PHE A 214 -4.28 -5.88 -8.91
N ASP A 215 -5.25 -6.71 -9.32
CA ASP A 215 -5.36 -7.21 -10.71
C ASP A 215 -5.42 -6.05 -11.70
N THR A 216 -6.33 -5.10 -11.46
CA THR A 216 -6.49 -3.91 -12.30
C THR A 216 -5.25 -3.01 -12.27
N LEU A 217 -4.60 -2.83 -11.12
CA LEU A 217 -3.33 -2.11 -11.05
C LEU A 217 -2.24 -2.79 -11.88
N CYS A 218 -2.11 -4.13 -11.84
CA CYS A 218 -1.14 -4.86 -12.67
C CYS A 218 -1.36 -4.62 -14.16
N GLU A 219 -2.63 -4.61 -14.59
CA GLU A 219 -3.00 -4.32 -15.98
C GLU A 219 -2.58 -2.90 -16.39
N VAL A 220 -2.89 -1.89 -15.57
CA VAL A 220 -2.47 -0.51 -15.84
C VAL A 220 -0.95 -0.36 -15.85
N ILE A 221 -0.23 -1.03 -14.93
CA ILE A 221 1.24 -1.01 -14.92
C ILE A 221 1.81 -1.69 -16.18
N CYS A 222 1.21 -2.78 -16.66
CA CYS A 222 1.59 -3.39 -17.94
C CYS A 222 1.42 -2.39 -19.10
N LEU A 223 0.34 -1.62 -19.13
CA LEU A 223 0.16 -0.55 -20.13
C LEU A 223 1.27 0.50 -20.04
N VAL A 224 1.66 0.90 -18.83
CA VAL A 224 2.80 1.81 -18.61
C VAL A 224 4.10 1.23 -19.17
N TYR A 225 4.42 -0.03 -18.89
CA TYR A 225 5.65 -0.65 -19.40
C TYR A 225 5.63 -0.85 -20.93
N ASN A 226 4.47 -1.16 -21.53
CA ASN A 226 4.34 -1.18 -22.98
C ASN A 226 4.62 0.21 -23.56
N ARG A 227 4.04 1.26 -22.98
CA ARG A 227 4.29 2.65 -23.37
C ARG A 227 5.77 3.05 -23.18
N LEU A 228 6.43 2.56 -22.13
CA LEU A 228 7.88 2.74 -21.92
C LEU A 228 8.69 2.05 -23.02
N SER A 229 8.29 0.85 -23.45
CA SER A 229 8.93 0.13 -24.56
C SER A 229 8.86 0.94 -25.86
N ASP A 230 7.68 1.46 -26.20
CA ASP A 230 7.50 2.34 -27.36
C ASP A 230 8.37 3.60 -27.26
N THR A 231 8.46 4.17 -26.07
CA THR A 231 9.26 5.36 -25.81
C THR A 231 10.75 5.10 -26.00
N ILE A 232 11.27 3.97 -25.54
CA ILE A 232 12.67 3.54 -25.75
C ILE A 232 12.97 3.36 -27.25
N ASN A 233 12.01 2.89 -28.02
CA ASN A 233 12.18 2.69 -29.47
C ASN A 233 12.03 3.98 -30.29
N THR A 234 11.43 5.02 -29.72
CA THR A 234 11.13 6.29 -30.43
C THR A 234 12.13 7.40 -30.10
N LEU A 235 12.58 7.50 -28.86
CA LEU A 235 13.45 8.58 -28.41
C LEU A 235 14.92 8.30 -28.71
N VAL A 236 15.69 9.39 -28.84
CA VAL A 236 17.15 9.30 -28.90
C VAL A 236 17.68 8.80 -27.55
N GLU A 237 18.44 7.70 -27.61
CA GLU A 237 19.12 7.12 -26.46
C GLU A 237 20.04 8.16 -25.79
N SER A 238 19.74 8.49 -24.54
CA SER A 238 20.57 9.40 -23.72
C SER A 238 20.70 8.90 -22.28
N PRO A 239 21.86 9.06 -21.62
CA PRO A 239 22.04 8.59 -20.24
C PRO A 239 20.98 9.12 -19.26
N ALA A 240 20.53 10.37 -19.44
CA ALA A 240 19.47 10.97 -18.62
C ALA A 240 18.12 10.23 -18.76
N LEU A 241 17.78 9.78 -19.97
CA LEU A 241 16.59 9.00 -20.23
C LEU A 241 16.68 7.60 -19.57
N GLN A 242 17.83 6.94 -19.70
CA GLN A 242 18.10 5.67 -19.05
C GLN A 242 17.94 5.75 -17.52
N ASP A 243 18.51 6.77 -16.90
CA ASP A 243 18.42 7.00 -15.46
C ASP A 243 16.97 7.23 -15.01
N MET A 244 16.19 7.97 -15.81
CA MET A 244 14.78 8.25 -15.50
C MET A 244 13.95 6.97 -15.54
N ILE A 245 14.09 6.17 -16.60
CA ILE A 245 13.38 4.89 -16.74
C ILE A 245 13.77 3.94 -15.61
N THR A 246 15.05 3.85 -15.27
CA THR A 246 15.53 2.99 -14.18
C THR A 246 15.00 3.43 -12.81
N LYS A 247 14.89 4.74 -12.56
CA LYS A 247 14.29 5.28 -11.33
C LYS A 247 12.80 4.99 -11.24
N ILE A 248 12.08 5.08 -12.36
CA ILE A 248 10.66 4.69 -12.45
C ILE A 248 10.52 3.19 -12.15
N ASP A 249 11.35 2.35 -12.79
CA ASP A 249 11.36 0.90 -12.54
C ASP A 249 11.61 0.58 -11.07
N GLY A 250 12.58 1.25 -10.44
CA GLY A 250 12.91 1.05 -9.03
C GLY A 250 11.71 1.21 -8.09
N LYS A 251 10.73 2.04 -8.45
CA LYS A 251 9.52 2.25 -7.66
C LYS A 251 8.48 1.17 -7.90
N PHE A 252 8.24 0.76 -9.15
CA PHE A 252 7.39 -0.41 -9.46
C PHE A 252 7.98 -1.70 -8.88
N LYS A 253 9.30 -1.83 -8.88
CA LYS A 253 10.03 -2.94 -8.27
C LYS A 253 9.72 -3.06 -6.78
N LYS A 254 9.49 -1.96 -6.05
CA LYS A 254 9.08 -2.02 -4.63
C LYS A 254 7.70 -2.66 -4.47
N ILE A 255 6.76 -2.36 -5.36
CA ILE A 255 5.43 -2.99 -5.39
C ILE A 255 5.55 -4.49 -5.67
N ILE A 256 6.35 -4.86 -6.67
CA ILE A 256 6.63 -6.27 -7.00
C ILE A 256 7.16 -7.03 -5.77
N HIS A 257 8.22 -6.53 -5.12
CA HIS A 257 8.80 -7.22 -3.96
C HIS A 257 7.81 -7.34 -2.80
N LEU A 258 7.01 -6.30 -2.56
CA LEU A 258 6.02 -6.30 -1.49
C LEU A 258 5.02 -7.44 -1.69
N VAL A 259 4.47 -7.58 -2.90
CA VAL A 259 3.48 -8.60 -3.22
C VAL A 259 4.10 -9.99 -3.30
N LEU A 260 5.27 -10.13 -3.92
CA LEU A 260 5.96 -11.43 -3.99
C LEU A 260 6.31 -11.97 -2.61
N LYS A 261 6.72 -11.11 -1.68
CA LYS A 261 7.00 -11.53 -0.30
C LYS A 261 5.75 -12.09 0.39
N GLU A 262 4.60 -11.50 0.13
CA GLU A 262 3.33 -11.93 0.74
C GLU A 262 2.77 -13.19 0.09
N LEU A 263 2.89 -13.32 -1.23
CA LEU A 263 2.56 -14.56 -1.93
C LEU A 263 3.50 -15.71 -1.53
N ASP A 264 4.79 -15.44 -1.32
CA ASP A 264 5.76 -16.44 -0.83
C ASP A 264 5.40 -16.91 0.58
N GLU A 265 5.00 -16.00 1.46
CA GLU A 265 4.54 -16.34 2.80
C GLU A 265 3.29 -17.23 2.75
N LEU A 266 2.28 -16.85 1.97
CA LEU A 266 1.05 -17.64 1.81
C LEU A 266 1.35 -19.02 1.20
N ALA A 267 2.20 -19.08 0.16
CA ALA A 267 2.62 -20.34 -0.44
C ALA A 267 3.31 -21.27 0.57
N ARG A 268 4.17 -20.74 1.44
CA ARG A 268 4.81 -21.52 2.51
C ARG A 268 3.81 -22.07 3.51
N GLN A 269 2.78 -21.30 3.86
CA GLN A 269 1.72 -21.74 4.77
C GLN A 269 0.94 -22.91 4.15
N LEU A 270 0.50 -22.76 2.90
CA LEU A 270 -0.22 -23.83 2.19
C LEU A 270 0.62 -25.11 2.05
N ILE A 271 1.91 -25.00 1.71
CA ILE A 271 2.81 -26.16 1.62
C ILE A 271 2.95 -26.87 2.99
N GLN A 272 3.03 -26.10 4.08
CA GLN A 272 3.11 -26.67 5.43
C GLN A 272 1.80 -27.37 5.80
N ASP A 273 0.64 -26.75 5.52
CA ASP A 273 -0.67 -27.31 5.81
C ASP A 273 -0.93 -28.61 5.04
N GLU A 274 -0.55 -28.66 3.77
CA GLU A 274 -0.56 -29.90 2.97
C GLU A 274 0.33 -30.98 3.61
N PHE A 275 1.54 -30.61 4.04
CA PHE A 275 2.47 -31.54 4.67
C PHE A 275 1.94 -32.11 6.00
N PHE A 276 1.38 -31.28 6.86
CA PHE A 276 0.77 -31.71 8.13
C PHE A 276 -0.42 -32.64 7.90
N THR A 277 -1.26 -32.33 6.91
CA THR A 277 -2.42 -33.15 6.54
C THR A 277 -1.99 -34.54 6.07
N LEU A 278 -0.92 -34.63 5.27
CA LEU A 278 -0.35 -35.91 4.84
C LEU A 278 0.25 -36.71 5.99
N GLY A 279 1.00 -36.06 6.89
CA GLY A 279 1.61 -36.74 8.06
C GLY A 279 0.56 -37.32 9.02
N PHE A 280 -0.57 -36.64 9.20
CA PHE A 280 -1.69 -37.17 9.99
C PHE A 280 -2.38 -38.36 9.32
N CYS A 281 -2.54 -38.32 7.99
CA CYS A 281 -3.04 -39.46 7.21
C CYS A 281 -2.12 -40.69 7.30
N GLU A 282 -0.80 -40.48 7.39
CA GLU A 282 0.15 -41.58 7.54
C GLU A 282 0.10 -42.18 8.96
N ALA A 283 0.07 -41.35 10.01
CA ALA A 283 -0.03 -41.80 11.40
C ALA A 283 -1.33 -42.59 11.68
N THR A 284 -2.44 -42.18 11.08
CA THR A 284 -3.73 -42.90 11.18
C THR A 284 -3.72 -44.24 10.45
N LYS A 285 -3.06 -44.34 9.28
CA LYS A 285 -2.84 -45.63 8.58
C LYS A 285 -1.99 -46.60 9.40
N THR A 286 -0.91 -46.13 10.03
CA THR A 286 -0.07 -46.97 10.90
C THR A 286 -0.83 -47.44 12.14
N SER A 287 -1.68 -46.59 12.72
CA SER A 287 -2.53 -46.99 13.86
C SER A 287 -3.63 -47.99 13.47
N MET A 288 -4.12 -47.99 12.22
CA MET A 288 -5.07 -48.99 11.73
C MET A 288 -4.39 -50.33 11.39
N ALA A 289 -3.11 -50.32 10.97
CA ALA A 289 -2.37 -51.55 10.63
C ALA A 289 -1.98 -52.41 11.86
N ILE A 290 -1.99 -51.84 13.07
CA ILE A 290 -1.66 -52.56 14.32
C ILE A 290 -2.91 -53.28 14.91
N GLY A 291 -4.10 -53.12 14.29
CA GLY A 291 -5.37 -53.63 14.81
C GLY A 291 -5.79 -55.06 14.40
N SER A 292 -5.01 -55.79 13.60
CA SER A 292 -5.40 -57.15 13.16
C SER A 292 -4.29 -58.20 13.29
N ASN A 293 -4.40 -58.96 14.38
CA ASN A 293 -4.00 -60.37 14.59
C ASN A 293 -2.56 -60.81 14.27
N SER A 294 -1.80 -61.12 15.32
CA SER A 294 -1.52 -62.53 15.70
C SER A 294 -0.77 -62.58 17.03
N VAL A 295 -1.38 -63.25 18.02
CA VAL A 295 -0.76 -63.60 19.30
C VAL A 295 0.36 -64.62 19.02
N PRO A 296 1.58 -64.47 19.55
CA PRO A 296 2.57 -65.53 19.49
C PRO A 296 2.06 -66.68 20.37
N ILE A 297 1.64 -67.77 19.74
CA ILE A 297 1.36 -69.03 20.42
C ILE A 297 2.70 -69.54 20.95
N TRP A 298 2.80 -69.65 22.28
CA TRP A 298 3.86 -70.34 22.96
C TRP A 298 3.60 -71.84 22.82
N ASP A 299 4.24 -72.50 21.86
CA ASP A 299 4.38 -73.95 21.91
C ASP A 299 5.54 -74.31 22.84
N ASN A 300 5.18 -74.47 24.11
CA ASN A 300 5.80 -75.49 24.96
C ASN A 300 5.19 -76.83 24.56
N ASP A 301 6.02 -77.81 24.20
CA ASP A 301 6.00 -79.13 24.86
C ASP A 301 7.01 -80.13 24.22
N VAL A 302 7.79 -80.72 25.14
CA VAL A 302 8.54 -82.01 25.14
C VAL A 302 9.81 -82.15 24.29
#